data_AF-D3B2H3-F1
#
_entry.id   AF-D3B2H3-F1
#
_cell.length_a   1.000
_cell.length_b   1.000
_cell.length_c   1.000
_cell.angle_alpha   90.00
_cell.angle_beta   90.00
_cell.angle_gamma   90.00
#
_symmetry.space_group_name_H-M   'P 1'
#
loop_
_entity.id
_entity.type
_entity.pdbx_description
1 polymer ?
#
loop_
_entity_poly.entity_id
_entity_poly.type
_entity_poly.pdbx_seq_one_letter_code
_entity_poly.pdbx_strand_id
1 'polypeptide(L)' 'MNTIKIFCFLFIFSFLTIGIVRGETDRVDRTEGLVCPSHVGPPACVIACEDDSSCNPGYLCCGNGCGQVCKKGVPVQ' A
#
# COMPACT_ATOMS: atom_id res chain seq x y z
N MET A 1 -12.83 11.55 46.09
CA MET A 1 -13.02 12.47 44.95
C MET A 1 -11.74 12.68 44.11
N ASN A 2 -10.54 12.68 44.72
CA ASN A 2 -9.28 12.85 43.97
C ASN A 2 -8.80 11.58 43.25
N THR A 3 -9.02 10.39 43.81
CA THR A 3 -8.63 9.11 43.19
C THR A 3 -9.37 8.85 41.87
N ILE A 4 -10.65 9.23 41.81
CA ILE A 4 -11.48 9.13 40.60
C ILE A 4 -10.97 10.07 39.51
N LYS A 5 -10.59 11.31 39.87
CA LYS A 5 -10.01 12.27 38.92
C LYS A 5 -8.68 11.80 38.34
N ILE A 6 -7.83 11.18 39.17
CA ILE A 6 -6.55 10.61 38.73
C ILE A 6 -6.79 9.46 37.74
N PHE A 7 -7.73 8.56 38.05
CA PHE A 7 -8.12 7.48 37.14
C PHE A 7 -8.64 7.99 35.79
N CYS A 8 -9.53 9.00 35.82
CA CYS A 8 -10.04 9.62 34.60
C CYS A 8 -8.92 10.24 33.75
N PHE A 9 -7.98 10.93 34.39
CA PHE A 9 -6.86 11.57 33.69
C PHE A 9 -5.95 10.53 33.03
N LEU A 10 -5.59 9.45 33.72
CA LEU A 10 -4.75 8.38 33.17
C LEU A 10 -5.42 7.69 31.98
N PHE A 11 -6.74 7.46 32.05
CA PHE A 11 -7.50 6.90 30.94
C PHE A 11 -7.48 7.84 29.74
N ILE A 12 -7.79 9.13 29.93
CA ILE A 12 -7.79 10.14 28.87
C ILE A 12 -6.42 10.27 28.20
N PHE A 13 -5.33 10.29 28.97
CA PHE A 13 -3.97 10.35 28.41
C PHE A 13 -3.61 9.10 27.61
N SER A 14 -4.08 7.92 28.04
CA SER A 14 -3.92 6.69 27.28
C SER A 14 -4.66 6.74 25.94
N PHE A 15 -5.90 7.24 25.90
CA PHE A 15 -6.62 7.44 24.64
C PHE A 15 -5.99 8.52 23.75
N LEU A 16 -5.46 9.59 24.35
CA LEU A 16 -4.78 10.66 23.61
C LEU A 16 -3.49 10.16 22.96
N THR A 17 -2.73 9.26 23.59
CA THR A 17 -1.53 8.65 22.97
C THR A 17 -1.88 7.57 21.96
N ILE A 18 -2.91 6.75 22.21
CA ILE A 18 -3.44 5.78 21.24
C ILE A 18 -3.97 6.51 19.98
N GLY A 19 -4.53 7.72 20.13
CA GLY A 19 -5.04 8.56 19.05
C GLY A 19 -4.00 9.17 18.11
N ILE A 20 -2.70 9.11 18.44
CA ILE A 20 -1.60 9.63 17.58
C ILE A 20 -0.98 8.50 16.73
N VAL A 21 -1.24 7.23 17.05
CA VAL A 21 -0.85 6.08 16.21
C VAL A 21 -2.04 5.66 15.34
N ARG A 22 -2.52 6.57 14.53
CA ARG A 22 -3.28 6.20 13.31
C ARG A 22 -2.78 7.02 12.12
N GLY A 23 -1.46 7.12 12.07
CA GLY A 23 -0.68 7.65 10.95
C GLY A 23 0.06 6.54 10.21
N GLU A 24 -0.64 5.46 9.87
CA GLU A 24 -0.32 4.67 8.69
C GLU A 24 -1.69 4.43 8.09
N THR A 25 -2.06 5.29 7.13
CA THR A 25 -3.11 4.92 6.19
C THR A 25 -2.75 3.52 5.72
N ASP A 26 -3.64 2.54 5.92
CA ASP A 26 -3.71 1.37 5.05
C ASP A 26 -3.28 1.85 3.67
N ARG A 27 -2.12 1.41 3.18
CA ARG A 27 -1.83 1.53 1.76
C ARG A 27 -2.96 0.71 1.16
N VAL A 28 -4.03 1.40 0.73
CA VAL A 28 -5.06 0.80 -0.09
C VAL A 28 -4.28 0.26 -1.26
N ASP A 29 -4.01 -1.05 -1.22
CA ASP A 29 -3.34 -1.78 -2.27
C ASP A 29 -4.33 -1.72 -3.44
N ARG A 30 -4.18 -0.69 -4.29
CA ARG A 30 -5.06 -0.42 -5.43
C ARG A 30 -4.87 -1.44 -6.56
N THR A 31 -4.28 -2.57 -6.21
CA THR A 31 -3.86 -3.70 -7.03
C THR A 31 -4.54 -4.99 -6.59
N GLU A 32 -5.34 -4.97 -5.52
CA GLU A 32 -6.16 -6.11 -5.11
C GLU A 32 -7.09 -6.55 -6.26
N GLY A 33 -6.91 -7.79 -6.73
CA GLY A 33 -7.69 -8.37 -7.82
C GLY A 33 -7.24 -8.00 -9.23
N LEU A 34 -6.08 -7.36 -9.41
CA LEU A 34 -5.47 -7.10 -10.72
C LEU A 34 -4.38 -8.13 -11.05
N VAL A 35 -4.21 -8.43 -12.33
CA VAL A 35 -3.10 -9.23 -12.87
C VAL A 35 -2.39 -8.51 -14.00
N CYS A 36 -1.12 -8.89 -14.21
CA CYS A 36 -0.33 -8.39 -15.32
C CYS A 36 -0.95 -8.78 -16.66
N PRO A 37 -1.17 -7.82 -17.58
CA PRO A 37 -1.63 -8.15 -18.92
C PRO A 37 -0.56 -8.91 -19.70
N SER A 38 -0.98 -9.69 -20.70
CA SER A 38 -0.04 -10.34 -21.62
C SER A 38 0.84 -9.31 -22.33
N HIS A 39 2.14 -9.59 -22.39
CA HIS A 39 3.09 -8.72 -23.10
C HIS A 39 2.88 -8.86 -24.61
N VAL A 40 2.65 -7.73 -25.28
CA VAL A 40 2.60 -7.64 -26.74
C VAL A 40 3.80 -6.81 -27.19
N GLY A 41 4.78 -7.47 -27.81
CA GLY A 41 6.00 -6.84 -28.34
C GLY A 41 7.30 -7.28 -27.64
N PRO A 42 8.46 -6.83 -28.14
CA PRO A 42 9.75 -7.18 -27.56
C PRO A 42 9.88 -6.60 -26.14
N PRO A 43 10.35 -7.40 -25.16
CA PRO A 43 10.53 -6.92 -23.80
C PRO A 43 11.66 -5.89 -23.74
N ALA A 44 11.38 -4.72 -23.16
CA ALA A 44 12.44 -3.78 -22.80
C ALA A 44 13.17 -4.31 -21.56
N CYS A 45 14.49 -4.49 -21.65
CA CYS A 45 15.33 -4.86 -20.51
C CYS A 45 15.66 -3.62 -19.68
N VAL A 46 14.68 -3.13 -18.93
CA VAL A 46 14.79 -1.99 -18.03
C VAL A 46 14.12 -2.34 -16.71
N ILE A 47 14.74 -2.00 -15.58
CA ILE A 47 14.14 -2.06 -14.25
C ILE A 47 13.58 -0.66 -13.95
N ALA A 48 12.29 -0.47 -14.16
CA ALA A 48 11.59 0.81 -13.97
C ALA A 48 10.76 0.85 -12.68
N CYS A 49 10.56 -0.30 -12.02
CA CYS A 49 9.85 -0.45 -10.77
C CYS A 49 10.44 -1.63 -9.98
N GLU A 50 10.31 -1.61 -8.66
CA GLU A 50 10.71 -2.71 -7.78
C GLU A 50 9.50 -3.57 -7.38
N ASP A 51 8.38 -2.90 -7.07
CA ASP A 51 7.11 -3.50 -6.67
C ASP A 51 5.90 -2.70 -7.18
N ASP A 52 4.69 -3.21 -6.94
CA ASP A 52 3.43 -2.57 -7.35
C ASP A 52 3.24 -1.19 -6.73
N SER A 53 3.79 -0.96 -5.52
CA SER A 53 3.71 0.33 -4.82
C SER A 53 4.58 1.41 -5.46
N SER A 54 5.58 1.01 -6.23
CA SER A 54 6.42 1.90 -7.04
C SER A 54 5.67 2.48 -8.24
N CYS A 55 4.54 1.88 -8.61
CA CYS A 55 3.74 2.27 -9.75
C CYS A 55 2.55 3.15 -9.37
N ASN A 56 1.97 3.82 -10.37
CA ASN A 56 0.74 4.58 -10.18
C ASN A 56 -0.42 3.64 -9.78
N PRO A 57 -1.43 4.16 -9.07
CA PRO A 57 -2.61 3.39 -8.70
C PRO A 57 -3.27 2.63 -9.86
N GLY A 58 -3.53 1.34 -9.67
CA GLY A 58 -4.08 0.45 -10.71
C GLY A 58 -3.06 -0.05 -11.73
N TYR A 59 -1.77 0.19 -11.49
CA TYR A 59 -0.66 -0.37 -12.26
C TYR A 59 0.09 -1.39 -11.40
N LEU A 60 0.60 -2.42 -12.06
CA LEU A 60 1.39 -3.50 -11.48
C LEU A 60 2.82 -3.44 -12.03
N CYS A 61 3.79 -3.77 -11.21
CA CYS A 61 5.17 -3.93 -11.61
C CYS A 61 5.38 -5.30 -12.24
N CYS A 62 5.23 -5.35 -13.56
CA CYS A 62 5.23 -6.60 -14.31
C CYS A 62 6.62 -6.93 -14.85
N GLY A 63 7.10 -8.12 -14.50
CA GLY A 63 8.29 -8.71 -15.10
C GLY A 63 8.06 -9.13 -16.55
N ASN A 64 9.07 -8.96 -17.39
CA ASN A 64 9.05 -9.38 -18.80
C ASN A 64 10.21 -10.33 -19.17
N GLY A 65 10.89 -10.87 -18.16
CA GLY A 65 12.02 -11.81 -18.29
C GLY A 65 13.39 -11.19 -17.97
N CYS A 66 13.70 -10.00 -18.51
CA CYS A 66 14.97 -9.30 -18.27
C CYS A 66 14.81 -7.95 -17.54
N GLY A 67 13.59 -7.43 -17.44
CA GLY A 67 13.27 -6.17 -16.79
C GLY A 67 11.92 -6.21 -16.08
N GLN A 68 11.59 -5.09 -15.45
CA GLN A 68 10.38 -4.85 -14.68
C GLN A 68 9.81 -3.48 -15.08
N VAL A 69 8.56 -3.44 -15.48
CA VAL A 69 7.91 -2.21 -15.96
C VAL A 69 6.48 -2.10 -15.46
N CYS A 70 6.07 -0.87 -15.10
CA CYS A 70 4.69 -0.60 -14.70
C CYS A 70 3.74 -0.85 -15.89
N LYS A 71 2.76 -1.72 -15.70
CA LYS A 71 1.68 -1.99 -16.66
C LYS A 71 0.35 -1.79 -15.99
N LYS A 72 -0.65 -1.34 -16.74
CA LYS A 72 -2.00 -1.22 -16.23
C LYS A 72 -2.54 -2.62 -15.92
N GLY A 73 -2.86 -2.88 -14.65
CA GLY A 73 -3.41 -4.15 -14.23
C GLY A 73 -4.79 -4.37 -14.84
N VAL A 74 -5.11 -5.63 -15.15
CA VAL A 74 -6.44 -6.03 -15.61
C VAL A 74 -7.12 -6.88 -14.54
N PRO A 75 -8.43 -6.74 -14.32
CA PRO A 75 -9.13 -7.53 -13.33
C PRO A 75 -9.07 -9.02 -13.67
N VAL A 76 -8.89 -9.86 -12.64
CA VAL A 76 -9.06 -11.31 -12.75
C VAL A 76 -10.54 -11.59 -13.07
N GLN A 77 -10.79 -12.30 -14.16
CA GLN A 77 -12.14 -12.75 -14.56
C GLN A 77 -12.53 -14.05 -13.85
#